data_AF-A0A0E9Y1J1-F1
#
_entry.id   AF-A0A0E9Y1J1-F1
#
_cell.length_a   1.000
_cell.length_b   1.000
_cell.length_c   1.000
_cell.angle_alpha   90.00
_cell.angle_beta   90.00
_cell.angle_gamma   90.00
#
_symmetry.space_group_name_H-M   'P 1'
#
loop_
_entity.id
_entity.type
_entity.pdbx_description
1 polymer ?
#
loop_
_entity_poly.entity_id
_entity_poly.type
_entity_poly.pdbx_seq_one_letter_code
_entity_poly.pdbx_strand_id
1 'polypeptide(L)' 'IHEAIVEVDENGTKAAAATTALGSNSFYVPGEATSFIVDHPFSFFIKRNEYDLILFMGQARRPV' A
#
# COMPACT_ATOMS: atom_id res chain seq x y z
N ILE A 1 10.04 28.25 1.63
CA ILE A 1 9.36 27.37 2.62
C ILE A 1 8.72 26.25 1.82
N HIS A 2 8.90 24.99 2.23
CA HIS A 2 8.30 23.82 1.58
C HIS A 2 7.39 23.12 2.60
N GLU A 3 6.17 22.82 2.19
CA GLU A 3 5.13 22.21 3.01
C GLU A 3 4.42 21.14 2.18
N ALA A 4 4.17 19.98 2.79
CA ALA A 4 3.54 18.83 2.16
C ALA A 4 2.74 18.06 3.21
N ILE A 5 1.58 17.53 2.79
CA ILE A 5 0.67 16.75 3.64
C ILE A 5 0.40 15.42 2.95
N VAL A 6 0.45 14.33 3.71
CA VAL A 6 0.10 12.98 3.25
C VAL A 6 -0.99 12.45 4.19
N GLU A 7 -2.13 12.10 3.62
CA GLU A 7 -3.27 11.49 4.31
C GLU A 7 -3.45 10.06 3.82
N VAL A 8 -3.76 9.14 4.74
CA VAL A 8 -3.96 7.73 4.45
C VAL A 8 -5.29 7.32 5.04
N ASP A 9 -6.21 6.85 4.19
CA ASP A 9 -7.53 6.34 4.57
C ASP A 9 -7.84 5.05 3.79
N GLU A 10 -8.99 4.44 4.08
CA GLU A 10 -9.44 3.22 3.40
C GLU A 10 -9.91 3.48 1.96
N ASN A 11 -10.22 4.73 1.61
CA ASN A 11 -10.61 5.05 0.25
C ASN A 11 -9.41 5.08 -0.68
N GLY A 12 -8.23 5.45 -0.17
CA GLY A 12 -7.00 5.61 -0.93
C GLY A 12 -7.25 6.19 -2.32
N THR A 13 -6.62 5.59 -3.34
CA THR A 13 -7.14 5.65 -4.71
C THR A 13 -8.02 4.41 -4.90
N LYS A 14 -9.34 4.57 -4.80
CA LYS A 14 -10.39 3.55 -4.60
C LYS A 14 -10.55 2.44 -5.68
N ALA A 15 -9.50 2.11 -6.42
CA ALA A 15 -9.50 1.22 -7.58
C ALA A 15 -8.36 0.17 -7.59
N ALA A 16 -7.81 -0.22 -6.44
CA ALA A 16 -6.83 -1.31 -6.37
C ALA A 16 -7.54 -2.68 -6.17
N ALA A 17 -7.99 -3.25 -7.29
CA ALA A 17 -8.25 -4.67 -7.49
C ALA A 17 -9.22 -5.37 -6.51
N ALA A 18 -10.52 -5.29 -6.82
CA ALA A 18 -11.44 -6.39 -6.48
C ALA A 18 -11.04 -7.62 -7.32
N THR A 19 -10.04 -8.38 -6.86
CA THR A 19 -9.69 -9.67 -7.46
C THR A 19 -10.80 -10.66 -7.13
N THR A 20 -11.86 -10.65 -7.94
CA THR A 20 -12.91 -11.65 -7.83
C THR A 20 -12.30 -12.95 -8.36
N ALA A 21 -12.10 -13.93 -7.48
CA ALA A 21 -11.72 -15.29 -7.85
C ALA A 21 -12.89 -15.97 -8.60
N LEU A 22 -13.25 -15.47 -9.78
CA LEU A 22 -14.23 -16.11 -10.64
C LEU A 22 -13.50 -17.08 -11.58
N GLY A 23 -13.43 -18.33 -11.13
CA GLY A 23 -13.49 -19.49 -11.99
C GLY A 23 -12.24 -19.83 -12.81
N SER A 24 -11.49 -20.82 -12.34
CA SER A 24 -11.21 -22.01 -13.17
C SER A 24 -10.62 -23.10 -12.30
N ASN A 25 -11.04 -24.33 -12.59
CA ASN A 25 -10.80 -25.56 -11.85
C ASN A 25 -9.31 -25.94 -11.81
N SER A 26 -8.52 -25.27 -10.98
CA SER A 26 -7.26 -25.81 -10.48
C SER A 26 -7.19 -25.50 -9.00
N PHE A 27 -6.85 -26.50 -8.20
CA PHE A 27 -6.52 -26.37 -6.79
C PHE A 27 -5.36 -25.38 -6.64
N TYR A 28 -5.68 -24.08 -6.61
CA TYR A 28 -4.78 -23.07 -6.08
C TYR A 28 -4.91 -23.21 -4.56
N VAL A 29 -3.94 -23.89 -3.94
CA VAL A 29 -3.71 -23.71 -2.50
C VAL A 29 -3.19 -22.28 -2.40
N PRO A 30 -3.98 -21.31 -1.89
CA PRO A 30 -3.42 -20.00 -1.65
C PRO A 30 -2.26 -20.23 -0.68
N GLY A 31 -1.05 -19.85 -1.07
CA GLY A 31 0.04 -19.76 -0.10
C GLY A 31 -0.49 -18.94 1.08
N GLU A 32 -0.21 -19.40 2.31
CA GLU A 32 -0.72 -18.75 3.51
C GLU A 32 -0.54 -17.23 3.39
N ALA A 33 -1.63 -16.49 3.55
CA ALA A 33 -1.58 -15.04 3.43
C ALA A 33 -0.57 -14.50 4.44
N THR A 34 0.50 -13.88 3.96
CA THR A 34 1.50 -13.27 4.84
C THR A 34 0.86 -12.11 5.59
N SER A 35 0.83 -12.19 6.92
CA SER A 35 0.38 -11.09 7.76
C SER A 35 1.36 -9.92 7.65
N PHE A 36 0.87 -8.75 7.24
CA PHE A 36 1.62 -7.49 7.28
C PHE A 36 0.97 -6.57 8.30
N ILE A 37 1.56 -6.49 9.49
CA ILE A 37 1.06 -5.71 10.62
C ILE A 37 2.01 -4.52 10.82
N VAL A 38 1.45 -3.31 10.80
CA VAL A 38 2.21 -2.05 10.92
C VAL A 38 1.83 -1.35 12.22
N ASP A 39 2.15 -2.00 13.34
CA ASP A 39 1.86 -1.55 14.71
C ASP A 39 3.03 -0.80 15.39
N HIS A 40 4.04 -0.41 14.60
CA HIS A 40 5.25 0.26 15.03
C HIS A 40 5.72 1.28 13.97
N PRO A 41 6.69 2.16 14.29
CA PRO A 41 7.16 3.15 13.34
C PRO A 41 7.65 2.54 12.01
N PHE A 42 7.20 3.11 10.90
CA PHE A 42 7.56 2.64 9.56
C PHE A 42 7.91 3.80 8.62
N SER A 43 8.70 3.50 7.59
CA SER A 43 9.05 4.42 6.51
C SER A 43 8.19 4.16 5.29
N PHE A 44 7.87 5.19 4.53
CA PHE A 44 7.08 5.09 3.32
C PHE A 44 7.62 5.96 2.19
N PHE A 45 7.30 5.55 0.96
CA PHE A 45 7.61 6.27 -0.26
C PHE A 45 6.38 6.26 -1.17
N ILE A 46 6.02 7.42 -1.71
CA ILE A 46 5.08 7.51 -2.83
C ILE A 46 5.92 7.72 -4.07
N LYS A 47 5.85 6.77 -5.00
CA LYS A 47 6.76 6.68 -6.14
C LYS A 47 5.99 6.52 -7.45
N ARG A 48 6.42 7.23 -8.48
CA ARG A 48 6.03 6.96 -9.86
C ARG A 48 6.96 5.91 -10.46
N ASN A 49 6.45 4.68 -10.59
CA ASN A 49 7.25 3.52 -10.98
C ASN A 49 7.84 3.60 -12.38
N GLU A 50 7.11 4.18 -13.35
CA GLU A 50 7.52 4.31 -14.75
C GLU A 50 8.90 4.98 -14.93
N TYR A 51 9.24 5.93 -14.05
CA TYR A 51 10.48 6.71 -14.11
C TYR A 51 11.35 6.55 -12.86
N ASP A 52 11.04 5.57 -12.01
CA ASP A 52 11.72 5.37 -10.72
C ASP A 52 11.73 6.64 -9.81
N LEU A 53 10.73 7.51 -9.95
CA LEU A 53 10.74 8.83 -9.32
C LEU A 53 10.03 8.84 -7.97
N ILE A 54 10.73 9.25 -6.91
CA ILE A 54 10.14 9.46 -5.58
C ILE A 54 9.43 10.82 -5.54
N LEU A 55 8.11 10.78 -5.31
CA LEU A 55 7.28 11.98 -5.17
C LEU A 55 7.21 12.45 -3.72
N PHE A 56 7.08 11.49 -2.78
CA PHE A 56 7.10 11.75 -1.35
C PHE A 56 7.90 10.67 -0.63
N MET A 57 8.57 11.04 0.45
CA MET A 57 9.27 10.14 1.37
C MET A 57 9.03 10.62 2.79
N GLY A 58 8.78 9.70 3.71
CA GLY A 58 8.56 10.06 5.10
C GLY A 58 8.63 8.87 6.05
N GLN A 59 8.46 9.17 7.33
CA GLN A 59 8.36 8.19 8.41
C GLN A 59 7.14 8.47 9.28
N ALA A 60 6.29 7.46 9.44
CA ALA A 60 5.18 7.50 10.38
C ALA A 60 5.69 6.95 11.73
N ARG A 61 5.94 7.85 12.69
CA ARG A 61 6.41 7.48 14.05
C ARG A 61 5.30 7.38 15.07
N ARG A 62 4.24 8.17 14.87
CA ARG A 62 3.01 8.21 15.68
C ARG A 62 1.86 8.54 14.73
N PRO A 63 1.22 7.52 14.11
CA PRO A 63 -0.06 7.75 13.47
C PRO A 63 -1.06 8.19 14.55
N VAL A 64 -1.88 9.20 14.24
CA VAL A 64 -2.92 9.74 15.12
C VAL A 64 -4.28 9.13 14.81
#